data_AF-A0AAU8A065-F1
#
_entry.id   AF-A0AAU8A065-F1
#
_cell.length_a   1.000
_cell.length_b   1.000
_cell.length_c   1.000
_cell.angle_alpha   90.00
_cell.angle_beta   90.00
_cell.angle_gamma   90.00
#
_symmetry.space_group_name_H-M   'P 1'
#
loop_
_entity.id
_entity.type
_entity.pdbx_description
1 polymer ?
#
loop_
_entity_poly.entity_id
_entity_poly.type
_entity_poly.pdbx_seq_one_letter_code
_entity_poly.pdbx_strand_id
1 'polypeptide(L)'
;MVVMLYFSICSAYAAHPLVSEDNTTQGSGRNQIELNSDFASMSNVDTNTAAFTYTYGISNEVDIFFNVPYTWGNTSGQSAGLNDGSVGLKWRLFENQGVSFGVKPELIVASGNENKGLGNGKNSYAYTLMLEYDLKPFTFLVNFGKTYNHFSRQIDLDEKRSSITRSSFAILAQLNEGITLVADFGIADSQDRAQLEKPRFAIVGAIFSISDNFEFDVGYKKGLNSAEIDRQIGFGITWRFE
;
A
#
# COMPACT_ATOMS: atom_id res chain seq x y z
N MET A 1 -12.42 27.71 9.14
CA MET A 1 -13.07 26.53 8.55
C MET A 1 -11.95 25.57 8.19
N VAL A 2 -11.69 24.59 9.06
CA VAL A 2 -10.55 23.67 8.93
C VAL A 2 -10.92 22.67 7.85
N VAL A 3 -10.30 22.77 6.69
CA VAL A 3 -10.40 21.74 5.64
C VAL A 3 -9.42 20.65 6.04
N MET A 4 -9.90 19.66 6.79
CA MET A 4 -9.12 18.48 7.14
C MET A 4 -9.03 17.59 5.90
N LEU A 5 -8.00 17.82 5.08
CA LEU A 5 -7.62 16.95 3.97
C LEU A 5 -6.88 15.73 4.53
N TYR A 6 -7.64 14.72 4.93
CA TYR A 6 -7.09 13.42 5.27
C TYR A 6 -6.73 12.68 3.99
N PHE A 7 -5.44 12.53 3.76
CA PHE A 7 -4.92 11.64 2.75
C PHE A 7 -4.97 10.24 3.32
N SER A 8 -5.78 9.37 2.72
CA SER A 8 -5.52 7.94 2.76
C SER A 8 -4.05 7.75 2.42
N ILE A 9 -3.31 7.15 3.34
CA ILE A 9 -1.96 6.70 3.08
C ILE A 9 -2.12 5.68 1.96
N CYS A 10 -1.90 6.08 0.70
CA CYS A 10 -1.76 5.14 -0.41
C CYS A 10 -0.57 4.26 -0.01
N SER A 11 -0.88 3.12 0.58
CA SER A 11 0.11 2.15 1.01
C SER A 11 0.71 1.61 -0.26
N ALA A 12 1.95 2.00 -0.53
CA ALA A 12 2.72 1.52 -1.66
C ALA A 12 3.00 0.02 -1.52
N TYR A 13 2.03 -0.78 -2.02
CA TYR A 13 1.98 -2.19 -2.53
C TYR A 13 2.21 -3.42 -1.69
N ALA A 14 1.41 -3.65 -0.67
CA ALA A 14 1.23 -5.02 -0.25
C ALA A 14 0.42 -5.81 -1.28
N ALA A 15 0.47 -7.15 -1.24
CA ALA A 15 -0.45 -7.98 -2.00
C ALA A 15 -1.87 -7.60 -1.58
N HIS A 16 -2.54 -6.77 -2.39
CA HIS A 16 -3.87 -6.28 -2.08
C HIS A 16 -4.76 -7.51 -1.78
N PRO A 17 -5.52 -7.51 -0.67
CA PRO A 17 -5.94 -6.36 0.12
C PRO A 17 -5.06 -6.01 1.33
N LEU A 18 -3.90 -6.64 1.49
CA LEU A 18 -3.00 -6.39 2.63
C LEU A 18 -2.41 -4.97 2.56
N VAL A 19 -1.89 -4.50 3.70
CA VAL A 19 -0.94 -3.37 3.83
C VAL A 19 0.48 -3.88 4.07
N SER A 20 0.62 -5.10 4.62
CA SER A 20 1.87 -5.84 4.76
C SER A 20 2.29 -6.50 3.45
N GLU A 21 3.54 -6.26 3.09
CA GLU A 21 4.24 -6.74 1.92
C GLU A 21 4.89 -8.11 2.14
N ASP A 22 4.77 -8.98 1.15
CA ASP A 22 5.67 -10.11 0.93
C ASP A 22 6.99 -9.65 0.29
N ASN A 23 7.99 -10.52 0.32
CA ASN A 23 9.24 -10.32 -0.45
C ASN A 23 9.33 -11.21 -1.69
N THR A 24 8.21 -11.74 -2.17
CA THR A 24 8.15 -12.52 -3.41
C THR A 24 8.38 -11.61 -4.61
N THR A 25 9.20 -12.10 -5.54
CA THR A 25 9.57 -11.43 -6.79
C THR A 25 8.98 -12.16 -7.99
N GLN A 26 8.74 -11.46 -9.10
CA GLN A 26 8.19 -12.06 -10.33
C GLN A 26 9.16 -13.05 -10.98
N GLY A 27 10.46 -12.84 -10.81
CA GLY A 27 11.49 -13.65 -11.44
C GLY A 27 11.94 -13.10 -12.79
N SER A 28 13.12 -13.53 -13.25
CA SER A 28 13.80 -12.91 -14.39
C SER A 28 12.94 -12.89 -15.66
N GLY A 29 12.70 -11.69 -16.21
CA GLY A 29 11.96 -11.48 -17.45
C GLY A 29 10.44 -11.59 -17.33
N ARG A 30 9.90 -11.73 -16.11
CA ARG A 30 8.45 -11.87 -15.88
C ARG A 30 7.79 -10.51 -15.66
N ASN A 31 6.55 -10.40 -16.08
CA ASN A 31 5.74 -9.19 -15.97
C ASN A 31 4.53 -9.42 -15.07
N GLN A 32 4.16 -8.39 -14.31
CA GLN A 32 2.90 -8.37 -13.56
C GLN A 32 2.21 -7.01 -13.73
N ILE A 33 0.89 -7.05 -13.89
CA ILE A 33 0.01 -5.89 -13.78
C ILE A 33 -0.93 -6.12 -12.60
N GLU A 34 -1.13 -5.08 -11.81
CA GLU A 34 -2.15 -5.04 -10.76
C GLU A 34 -3.07 -3.83 -10.97
N LEU A 35 -4.36 -4.06 -10.76
CA LEU A 35 -5.36 -3.01 -10.66
C LEU A 35 -6.13 -3.21 -9.37
N ASN A 36 -6.08 -2.21 -8.48
CA ASN A 36 -6.83 -2.23 -7.23
C ASN A 36 -7.76 -1.02 -7.16
N SER A 37 -8.81 -1.15 -6.35
CA SER A 37 -9.77 -0.09 -6.04
C SER A 37 -10.20 -0.19 -4.60
N ASP A 38 -10.24 0.95 -3.91
CA ASP A 38 -10.57 1.07 -2.50
C ASP A 38 -11.67 2.10 -2.31
N PHE A 39 -12.67 1.74 -1.51
CA PHE A 39 -13.79 2.59 -1.12
C PHE A 39 -13.74 2.77 0.39
N ALA A 40 -13.15 3.87 0.82
CA ALA A 40 -12.91 4.20 2.22
C ALA A 40 -13.91 5.22 2.75
N SER A 41 -14.20 5.16 4.03
CA SER A 41 -15.06 6.10 4.74
C SER A 41 -14.44 6.44 6.09
N MET A 42 -14.45 7.74 6.44
CA MET A 42 -14.00 8.24 7.73
C MET A 42 -14.95 9.36 8.19
N SER A 43 -15.61 9.15 9.32
CA SER A 43 -16.70 9.98 9.82
C SER A 43 -17.82 10.15 8.78
N ASN A 44 -17.82 11.25 8.02
CA ASN A 44 -18.79 11.55 6.95
C ASN A 44 -18.10 11.87 5.61
N VAL A 45 -16.83 11.51 5.48
CA VAL A 45 -16.02 11.74 4.28
C VAL A 45 -15.72 10.39 3.66
N ASP A 46 -16.12 10.24 2.40
CA ASP A 46 -15.82 9.05 1.61
C ASP A 46 -14.63 9.35 0.69
N THR A 47 -13.77 8.37 0.47
CA THR A 47 -12.61 8.51 -0.42
C THR A 47 -12.52 7.25 -1.25
N ASN A 48 -12.48 7.43 -2.57
CA ASN A 48 -12.37 6.34 -3.52
C ASN A 48 -11.07 6.49 -4.30
N THR A 49 -10.27 5.42 -4.29
CA THR A 49 -8.97 5.37 -4.95
C THR A 49 -8.84 4.11 -5.78
N ALA A 50 -7.99 4.17 -6.79
CA ALA A 50 -7.48 3.01 -7.49
C ALA A 50 -5.99 3.18 -7.70
N ALA A 51 -5.29 2.10 -7.94
CA ALA A 51 -3.92 2.14 -8.41
C ALA A 51 -3.71 1.13 -9.54
N PHE A 52 -2.89 1.57 -10.49
CA PHE A 52 -2.27 0.68 -11.47
C PHE A 52 -0.82 0.45 -11.06
N THR A 53 -0.43 -0.82 -11.03
CA THR A 53 0.95 -1.26 -10.83
C THR A 53 1.42 -2.00 -12.06
N TYR A 54 2.62 -1.68 -12.51
CA TYR A 54 3.37 -2.55 -13.40
C TYR A 54 4.67 -2.97 -12.74
N THR A 55 4.96 -4.26 -12.75
CA THR A 55 6.17 -4.86 -12.17
C THR A 55 6.89 -5.69 -13.23
N TYR A 56 8.21 -5.54 -13.30
CA TYR A 56 9.09 -6.31 -14.16
C TYR A 56 10.21 -6.95 -13.34
N GLY A 57 10.37 -8.27 -13.47
CA GLY A 57 11.45 -9.01 -12.83
C GLY A 57 12.78 -8.82 -13.54
N ILE A 58 13.67 -8.04 -12.94
CA ILE A 58 15.03 -7.79 -13.44
C ILE A 58 15.89 -9.06 -13.26
N SER A 59 15.65 -9.80 -12.17
CA SER A 59 16.32 -11.06 -11.84
C SER A 59 15.39 -11.95 -11.02
N ASN A 60 15.89 -13.07 -10.49
CA ASN A 60 15.10 -13.94 -9.62
C ASN A 60 14.88 -13.36 -8.21
N GLU A 61 15.57 -12.26 -7.87
CA GLU A 61 15.56 -11.67 -6.53
C GLU A 61 15.20 -10.18 -6.54
N VAL A 62 15.10 -9.56 -7.73
CA VAL A 62 14.89 -8.12 -7.88
C VAL A 62 13.83 -7.85 -8.93
N ASP A 63 12.80 -7.13 -8.52
CA ASP A 63 11.81 -6.52 -9.41
C ASP A 63 11.95 -5.00 -9.39
N ILE A 64 11.63 -4.36 -10.53
CA ILE A 64 11.30 -2.93 -10.60
C ILE A 64 9.80 -2.79 -10.76
N PHE A 65 9.21 -1.79 -10.09
CA PHE A 65 7.79 -1.50 -10.21
C PHE A 65 7.51 -0.02 -10.44
N PHE A 66 6.34 0.26 -11.03
CA PHE A 66 5.80 1.59 -11.29
C PHE A 66 4.36 1.70 -10.79
N ASN A 67 4.07 2.76 -10.03
CA ASN A 67 2.75 3.06 -9.48
C ASN A 67 2.12 4.30 -10.07
N VAL A 68 0.83 4.17 -10.34
CA VAL A 68 0.00 5.30 -10.72
C VAL A 68 -1.31 5.23 -9.92
N PRO A 69 -1.39 5.90 -8.76
CA PRO A 69 -2.63 6.00 -8.00
C PRO A 69 -3.53 7.08 -8.60
N TYR A 70 -4.84 6.88 -8.51
CA TYR A 70 -5.87 7.79 -8.98
C TYR A 70 -6.96 7.93 -7.92
N THR A 71 -7.33 9.15 -7.60
CA THR A 71 -8.44 9.49 -6.69
C THR A 71 -9.59 10.01 -7.53
N TRP A 72 -10.82 9.51 -7.35
CA TRP A 72 -12.01 10.10 -8.01
C TRP A 72 -13.04 10.71 -7.07
N GLY A 73 -12.84 10.56 -5.75
CA GLY A 73 -13.56 11.29 -4.70
C GLY A 73 -15.05 10.94 -4.53
N ASN A 74 -15.57 11.14 -3.31
CA ASN A 74 -16.94 11.63 -3.09
C ASN A 74 -17.11 12.40 -1.76
N THR A 75 -18.07 13.34 -1.75
CA THR A 75 -18.74 14.07 -0.65
C THR A 75 -18.09 15.34 -0.07
N SER A 76 -16.76 15.53 -0.01
CA SER A 76 -16.19 16.70 0.73
C SER A 76 -15.13 17.54 -0.01
N GLY A 77 -15.38 17.88 -1.27
CA GLY A 77 -14.54 18.88 -1.98
C GLY A 77 -13.12 18.42 -2.31
N GLN A 78 -12.85 17.11 -2.23
CA GLN A 78 -11.61 16.53 -2.76
C GLN A 78 -11.61 16.56 -4.28
N SER A 79 -10.44 16.84 -4.86
CA SER A 79 -10.28 16.83 -6.31
C SER A 79 -10.11 15.40 -6.81
N ALA A 80 -10.71 15.10 -7.96
CA ALA A 80 -10.38 13.90 -8.72
C ALA A 80 -9.12 14.13 -9.57
N GLY A 81 -8.28 13.11 -9.68
CA GLY A 81 -7.09 13.14 -10.52
C GLY A 81 -6.05 12.08 -10.14
N LEU A 82 -5.00 12.05 -10.96
CA LEU A 82 -3.80 11.26 -10.69
C LEU A 82 -3.10 11.80 -9.45
N ASN A 83 -2.70 10.89 -8.57
CA ASN A 83 -1.87 11.21 -7.44
C ASN A 83 -0.38 11.22 -7.85
N ASP A 84 0.51 11.55 -6.91
CA ASP A 84 1.94 11.30 -7.07
C ASP A 84 2.18 9.80 -7.34
N GLY A 85 2.76 9.52 -8.51
CA GLY A 85 3.17 8.17 -8.89
C GLY A 85 4.48 7.78 -8.23
N SER A 86 4.89 6.53 -8.38
CA SER A 86 6.16 6.08 -7.82
C SER A 86 6.88 5.08 -8.70
N VAL A 87 8.18 4.97 -8.47
CA VAL A 87 9.04 3.94 -9.03
C VAL A 87 9.90 3.39 -7.91
N GLY A 88 10.03 2.07 -7.85
CA GLY A 88 10.80 1.43 -6.79
C GLY A 88 11.34 0.07 -7.20
N LEU A 89 12.09 -0.50 -6.28
CA LEU A 89 12.61 -1.86 -6.39
C LEU A 89 11.97 -2.71 -5.30
N LYS A 90 11.64 -3.97 -5.59
CA LYS A 90 11.44 -4.99 -4.57
C LYS A 90 12.64 -5.93 -4.64
N TRP A 91 13.39 -6.04 -3.55
CA TRP A 91 14.60 -6.86 -3.51
C TRP A 91 14.52 -7.86 -2.35
N ARG A 92 14.45 -9.15 -2.68
CA ARG A 92 14.67 -10.25 -1.74
C ARG A 92 16.17 -10.42 -1.50
N LEU A 93 16.64 -10.01 -0.33
CA LEU A 93 18.06 -10.00 0.03
C LEU A 93 18.55 -11.36 0.52
N PHE A 94 17.65 -12.14 1.10
CA PHE A 94 17.96 -13.43 1.73
C PHE A 94 16.74 -14.32 1.74
N GLU A 95 16.95 -15.62 1.55
CA GLU A 95 15.96 -16.67 1.76
C GLU A 95 16.65 -17.94 2.24
N ASN A 96 16.14 -18.53 3.32
CA ASN A 96 16.62 -19.80 3.85
C ASN A 96 15.54 -20.47 4.72
N GLN A 97 15.26 -21.74 4.46
CA GLN A 97 14.38 -22.59 5.28
C GLN A 97 13.02 -21.93 5.60
N GLY A 98 12.39 -21.32 4.59
CA GLY A 98 11.09 -20.64 4.72
C GLY A 98 11.16 -19.23 5.31
N VAL A 99 12.31 -18.78 5.82
CA VAL A 99 12.50 -17.40 6.26
C VAL A 99 13.14 -16.59 5.14
N SER A 100 12.56 -15.45 4.81
CA SER A 100 13.11 -14.52 3.82
C SER A 100 13.10 -13.09 4.33
N PHE A 101 14.10 -12.31 3.89
CA PHE A 101 14.20 -10.89 4.18
C PHE A 101 14.36 -10.10 2.88
N GLY A 102 13.69 -8.97 2.79
CA GLY A 102 13.77 -8.08 1.65
C GLY A 102 13.66 -6.61 2.03
N VAL A 103 14.00 -5.77 1.05
CA VAL A 103 13.85 -4.32 1.13
C VAL A 103 13.14 -3.82 -0.12
N LYS A 104 12.32 -2.78 0.06
CA LYS A 104 11.57 -2.14 -1.00
C LYS A 104 11.78 -0.63 -0.96
N PRO A 105 12.86 -0.09 -1.56
CA PRO A 105 13.05 1.34 -1.70
C PRO A 105 12.18 1.91 -2.82
N GLU A 106 11.72 3.14 -2.66
CA GLU A 106 10.77 3.79 -3.56
C GLU A 106 11.02 5.29 -3.65
N LEU A 107 10.98 5.81 -4.88
CA LEU A 107 10.91 7.23 -5.19
C LEU A 107 9.46 7.58 -5.52
N ILE A 108 8.88 8.49 -4.76
CA ILE A 108 7.56 9.07 -5.03
C ILE A 108 7.80 10.35 -5.84
N VAL A 109 7.28 10.35 -7.07
CA VAL A 109 7.50 11.42 -8.05
C VAL A 109 6.40 12.45 -7.90
N ALA A 110 6.77 13.72 -7.88
CA ALA A 110 5.84 14.85 -7.84
C ALA A 110 5.09 15.03 -9.18
N SER A 111 4.22 14.08 -9.51
CA SER A 111 3.40 14.06 -10.73
C SER A 111 1.96 14.48 -10.49
N GLY A 112 1.49 14.44 -9.25
CA GLY A 112 0.16 14.87 -8.83
C GLY A 112 0.09 16.39 -8.66
N ASN A 113 -1.12 16.94 -8.75
CA ASN A 113 -1.34 18.37 -8.54
C ASN A 113 -1.51 18.69 -7.04
N GLU A 114 -0.51 19.32 -6.44
CA GLU A 114 -0.48 19.67 -5.02
C GLU A 114 -1.54 20.69 -4.63
N ASN A 115 -1.93 21.58 -5.55
CA ASN A 115 -2.97 22.59 -5.29
C ASN A 115 -4.36 21.95 -5.18
N LYS A 116 -4.53 20.79 -5.83
CA LYS A 116 -5.70 19.93 -5.73
C LYS A 116 -5.64 18.93 -4.57
N GLY A 117 -4.51 18.88 -3.86
CA GLY A 117 -4.27 17.86 -2.85
C GLY A 117 -4.18 16.46 -3.48
N LEU A 118 -3.50 16.33 -4.62
CA LEU A 118 -3.22 15.05 -5.27
C LEU A 118 -1.74 14.67 -5.20
N GLY A 119 -0.92 15.49 -4.56
CA GLY A 119 0.51 15.24 -4.46
C GLY A 119 1.17 16.24 -3.53
N ASN A 120 2.45 16.05 -3.28
CA ASN A 120 3.24 16.91 -2.40
C ASN A 120 3.92 18.06 -3.17
N GLY A 121 3.98 17.97 -4.50
CA GLY A 121 4.67 18.93 -5.39
C GLY A 121 6.20 18.93 -5.25
N LYS A 122 6.76 17.98 -4.49
CA LYS A 122 8.19 17.65 -4.46
C LYS A 122 8.38 16.14 -4.31
N ASN A 123 9.45 15.64 -4.93
CA ASN A 123 9.79 14.22 -4.85
C ASN A 123 10.05 13.81 -3.40
N SER A 124 9.46 12.69 -3.03
CA SER A 124 9.55 12.07 -1.70
C SER A 124 10.16 10.68 -1.85
N TYR A 125 10.57 10.05 -0.75
CA TYR A 125 11.18 8.73 -0.79
C TYR A 125 10.69 7.87 0.34
N ALA A 126 10.58 6.57 0.10
CA ALA A 126 10.15 5.60 1.08
C ALA A 126 11.02 4.34 1.02
N TYR A 127 11.00 3.58 2.10
CA TYR A 127 11.43 2.20 2.06
C TYR A 127 10.58 1.33 2.98
N THR A 128 10.43 0.05 2.63
CA THR A 128 9.88 -0.99 3.49
C THR A 128 10.91 -2.09 3.70
N LEU A 129 11.12 -2.50 4.95
CA LEU A 129 11.83 -3.72 5.32
C LEU A 129 10.80 -4.82 5.51
N MET A 130 11.04 -5.99 4.92
CA MET A 130 10.07 -7.08 4.81
C MET A 130 10.72 -8.35 5.36
N LEU A 131 10.15 -8.89 6.43
CA LEU A 131 10.47 -10.22 6.95
C LEU A 131 9.28 -11.12 6.69
N GLU A 132 9.56 -12.29 6.13
CA GLU A 132 8.55 -13.29 5.80
C GLU A 132 8.97 -14.65 6.35
N TYR A 133 7.97 -15.41 6.83
CA TYR A 133 8.13 -16.78 7.26
C TYR A 133 7.02 -17.65 6.64
N ASP A 134 7.39 -18.47 5.66
CA ASP A 134 6.54 -19.46 5.03
C ASP A 134 6.58 -20.77 5.84
N LEU A 135 5.47 -21.06 6.51
CA LEU A 135 5.20 -22.28 7.28
C LEU A 135 3.83 -22.83 6.89
N LYS A 136 3.77 -23.50 5.74
CA LYS A 136 2.52 -24.07 5.19
C LYS A 136 1.64 -24.74 6.26
N PRO A 137 0.32 -24.46 6.25
CA PRO A 137 -0.42 -23.67 5.26
C PRO A 137 -0.38 -22.15 5.52
N PHE A 138 0.47 -21.66 6.41
CA PHE A 138 0.52 -20.26 6.83
C PHE A 138 1.75 -19.52 6.30
N THR A 139 1.58 -18.27 5.93
CA THR A 139 2.68 -17.33 5.71
C THR A 139 2.52 -16.16 6.66
N PHE A 140 3.61 -15.79 7.32
CA PHE A 140 3.65 -14.66 8.25
C PHE A 140 4.49 -13.54 7.67
N LEU A 141 3.95 -12.33 7.62
CA LEU A 141 4.64 -11.14 7.13
C LEU A 141 4.82 -10.16 8.26
N VAL A 142 6.03 -9.61 8.42
CA VAL A 142 6.34 -8.52 9.35
C VAL A 142 7.01 -7.42 8.55
N ASN A 143 6.51 -6.20 8.68
CA ASN A 143 7.02 -5.06 7.93
C ASN A 143 7.37 -3.89 8.83
N PHE A 144 8.41 -3.16 8.43
CA PHE A 144 8.73 -1.83 8.96
C PHE A 144 8.98 -0.88 7.79
N GLY A 145 8.20 0.19 7.70
CA GLY A 145 8.31 1.17 6.64
C GLY A 145 8.62 2.57 7.16
N LYS A 146 9.32 3.35 6.35
CA LYS A 146 9.51 4.77 6.59
C LYS A 146 9.39 5.57 5.31
N THR A 147 8.60 6.64 5.37
CA THR A 147 8.42 7.60 4.28
C THR A 147 8.94 8.96 4.71
N TYR A 148 9.70 9.59 3.82
CA TYR A 148 10.16 10.96 3.95
C TYR A 148 9.47 11.82 2.90
N ASN A 149 8.50 12.60 3.36
CA ASN A 149 7.68 13.48 2.54
C ASN A 149 8.34 14.85 2.43
N HIS A 150 8.48 15.33 1.19
CA HIS A 150 8.84 16.71 0.90
C HIS A 150 7.65 17.45 0.33
N PHE A 151 7.35 18.62 0.90
CA PHE A 151 6.21 19.42 0.49
C PHE A 151 6.66 20.72 -0.19
N SER A 152 5.90 21.12 -1.21
CA SER A 152 6.05 22.39 -1.91
C SER A 152 5.22 23.52 -1.28
N ARG A 153 4.00 23.21 -0.83
CA ARG A 153 3.06 24.18 -0.27
C ARG A 153 3.38 24.49 1.19
N GLN A 154 3.28 25.76 1.56
CA GLN A 154 3.52 26.20 2.94
C GLN A 154 2.55 25.56 3.93
N ILE A 155 1.27 25.47 3.58
CA ILE A 155 0.25 24.84 4.43
C ILE A 155 0.60 23.38 4.78
N ASP A 156 1.12 22.62 3.81
CA ASP A 156 1.54 21.25 4.04
C ASP A 156 2.79 21.18 4.93
N LEU A 157 3.73 22.12 4.79
CA LEU A 157 4.90 22.20 5.68
C LEU A 157 4.50 22.48 7.14
N ASP A 158 3.50 23.33 7.33
CA ASP A 158 3.00 23.74 8.64
C ASP A 158 2.17 22.62 9.31
N GLU A 159 1.35 21.91 8.54
CA GLU A 159 0.36 20.95 9.05
C GLU A 159 0.84 19.49 9.01
N LYS A 160 1.75 19.11 8.10
CA LYS A 160 2.11 17.70 7.86
C LYS A 160 3.49 17.33 8.40
N ARG A 161 3.59 16.10 8.91
CA ARG A 161 4.86 15.45 9.27
C ARG A 161 5.62 15.06 8.00
N SER A 162 6.90 15.43 7.95
CA SER A 162 7.81 15.06 6.85
C SER A 162 8.35 13.64 6.97
N SER A 163 8.17 12.97 8.11
CA SER A 163 8.58 11.58 8.30
C SER A 163 7.43 10.79 8.90
N ILE A 164 7.12 9.64 8.29
CA ILE A 164 6.09 8.72 8.74
C ILE A 164 6.72 7.35 8.91
N THR A 165 6.55 6.74 10.08
CA THR A 165 6.91 5.35 10.32
C THR A 165 5.66 4.48 10.35
N ARG A 166 5.74 3.29 9.76
CA ARG A 166 4.70 2.27 9.77
C ARG A 166 5.26 0.91 10.19
N SER A 167 4.45 0.13 10.87
CA SER A 167 4.71 -1.28 11.17
C SER A 167 3.45 -2.08 10.93
N SER A 168 3.59 -3.27 10.37
CA SER A 168 2.46 -4.15 10.14
C SER A 168 2.84 -5.63 10.25
N PHE A 169 1.83 -6.44 10.48
CA PHE A 169 1.93 -7.89 10.59
C PHE A 169 0.73 -8.53 9.91
N ALA A 170 0.99 -9.43 8.97
CA ALA A 170 -0.05 -10.19 8.29
C ALA A 170 0.13 -11.71 8.43
N ILE A 171 -0.99 -12.40 8.37
CA ILE A 171 -1.09 -13.85 8.30
C ILE A 171 -1.87 -14.18 7.04
N LEU A 172 -1.29 -15.01 6.19
CA LEU A 172 -1.95 -15.61 5.04
C LEU A 172 -2.15 -17.09 5.37
N ALA A 173 -3.34 -17.62 5.09
CA ALA A 173 -3.70 -19.02 5.31
C ALA A 173 -4.21 -19.61 3.98
N GLN A 174 -3.38 -20.44 3.35
CA GLN A 174 -3.73 -21.14 2.12
C GLN A 174 -4.71 -22.27 2.44
N LEU A 175 -5.98 -22.10 2.10
CA LEU A 175 -7.01 -23.12 2.36
C LEU A 175 -6.94 -24.24 1.33
N ASN A 176 -6.68 -23.88 0.08
CA ASN A 176 -6.44 -24.78 -1.06
C ASN A 176 -5.71 -23.98 -2.16
N GLU A 177 -5.48 -24.61 -3.31
CA GLU A 177 -4.77 -23.99 -4.44
C GLU A 177 -5.45 -22.73 -5.01
N GLY A 178 -6.77 -22.58 -4.83
CA GLY A 178 -7.54 -21.47 -5.37
C GLY A 178 -7.92 -20.38 -4.36
N ILE A 179 -7.72 -20.60 -3.05
CA ILE A 179 -8.19 -19.67 -2.01
C ILE A 179 -7.16 -19.51 -0.90
N THR A 180 -6.75 -18.26 -0.68
CA THR A 180 -5.95 -17.84 0.47
C THR A 180 -6.74 -16.82 1.28
N LEU A 181 -6.93 -17.09 2.58
CA LEU A 181 -7.49 -16.11 3.50
C LEU A 181 -6.38 -15.25 4.08
N VAL A 182 -6.67 -13.98 4.32
CA VAL A 182 -5.68 -13.05 4.84
C VAL A 182 -6.20 -12.25 6.03
N ALA A 183 -5.31 -11.96 6.98
CA ALA A 183 -5.52 -11.02 8.06
C ALA A 183 -4.30 -10.12 8.20
N ASP A 184 -4.50 -8.82 8.40
CA ASP A 184 -3.44 -7.83 8.56
C ASP A 184 -3.72 -6.91 9.73
N PHE A 185 -2.67 -6.45 10.38
CA PHE A 185 -2.73 -5.50 11.48
C PHE A 185 -1.61 -4.50 11.32
N GLY A 186 -1.89 -3.24 11.57
CA GLY A 186 -0.84 -2.23 11.45
C GLY A 186 -1.06 -1.01 12.31
N ILE A 187 0.04 -0.27 12.45
CA ILE A 187 0.15 1.00 13.15
C ILE A 187 1.05 1.92 12.35
N ALA A 188 0.70 3.20 12.29
CA ALA A 188 1.51 4.21 11.63
C ALA A 188 1.57 5.52 12.45
N ASP A 189 2.51 6.39 12.11
CA ASP A 189 2.39 7.80 12.49
C ASP A 189 1.33 8.47 11.59
N SER A 190 0.52 9.36 12.17
CA SER A 190 -0.36 10.19 11.34
C SER A 190 0.47 11.20 10.53
N GLN A 191 0.04 11.50 9.30
CA GLN A 191 0.66 12.58 8.54
C GLN A 191 0.29 13.95 9.10
N ASP A 192 -0.91 14.12 9.63
CA ASP A 192 -1.35 15.37 10.26
C ASP A 192 -0.68 15.54 11.63
N ARG A 193 0.08 16.64 11.82
CA ARG A 193 0.75 16.98 13.08
C ARG A 193 -0.22 17.16 14.24
N ALA A 194 -1.45 17.61 13.99
CA ALA A 194 -2.46 17.80 15.02
C ALA A 194 -3.00 16.45 15.54
N GLN A 195 -2.94 15.40 14.72
CA GLN A 195 -3.28 14.05 15.15
C GLN A 195 -2.11 13.45 15.93
N LEU A 196 -2.31 13.27 17.24
CA LEU A 196 -1.31 12.73 18.17
C LEU A 196 -1.45 11.23 18.37
N GLU A 197 -2.65 10.67 18.17
CA GLU A 197 -2.84 9.23 18.22
C GLU A 197 -2.32 8.57 16.94
N LYS A 198 -1.69 7.41 17.11
CA LYS A 198 -1.25 6.58 15.98
C LYS A 198 -2.46 5.86 15.38
N PRO A 199 -2.74 6.04 14.08
CA PRO A 199 -3.74 5.22 13.38
C PRO A 199 -3.40 3.74 13.51
N ARG A 200 -4.43 2.93 13.78
CA ARG A 200 -4.32 1.47 13.89
C ARG A 200 -5.43 0.82 13.08
N PHE A 201 -5.13 -0.29 12.40
CA PHE A 201 -6.12 -0.99 11.61
C PHE A 201 -6.06 -2.51 11.81
N ALA A 202 -7.15 -3.16 11.40
CA ALA A 202 -7.19 -4.57 11.07
C ALA A 202 -7.80 -4.75 9.67
N ILE A 203 -7.29 -5.71 8.90
CA ILE A 203 -7.81 -6.12 7.60
C ILE A 203 -8.15 -7.60 7.67
N VAL A 204 -9.26 -7.99 7.05
CA VAL A 204 -9.55 -9.37 6.68
C VAL A 204 -9.90 -9.42 5.20
N GLY A 205 -9.49 -10.47 4.51
CA GLY A 205 -9.74 -10.59 3.09
C GLY A 205 -9.52 -12.00 2.55
N ALA A 206 -9.67 -12.13 1.25
CA ALA A 206 -9.39 -13.35 0.52
C ALA A 206 -8.77 -13.04 -0.84
N ILE A 207 -7.83 -13.89 -1.26
CA ILE A 207 -7.24 -13.92 -2.59
C ILE A 207 -7.72 -15.20 -3.27
N PHE A 208 -8.25 -15.05 -4.47
CA PHE A 208 -8.78 -16.11 -5.32
C PHE A 208 -7.88 -16.31 -6.52
N SER A 209 -7.15 -17.41 -6.57
CA SER A 209 -6.33 -17.81 -7.72
C SER A 209 -7.22 -18.48 -8.75
N ILE A 210 -7.64 -17.72 -9.76
CA ILE A 210 -8.53 -18.18 -10.83
C ILE A 210 -7.76 -19.05 -11.84
N SER A 211 -6.49 -18.73 -12.04
CA SER A 211 -5.50 -19.52 -12.78
C SER A 211 -4.10 -19.24 -12.22
N ASP A 212 -3.09 -19.97 -12.67
CA ASP A 212 -1.69 -19.77 -12.28
C ASP A 212 -1.20 -18.32 -12.48
N ASN A 213 -1.82 -17.58 -13.39
CA ASN A 213 -1.39 -16.25 -13.81
C ASN A 213 -2.41 -15.15 -13.48
N PHE A 214 -3.57 -15.47 -12.91
CA PHE A 214 -4.63 -14.49 -12.68
C PHE A 214 -5.28 -14.67 -11.32
N GLU A 215 -5.28 -13.60 -10.54
CA GLU A 215 -5.86 -13.54 -9.21
C GLU A 215 -6.87 -12.40 -9.12
N PHE A 216 -7.91 -12.63 -8.33
CA PHE A 216 -8.83 -11.60 -7.86
C PHE A 216 -8.81 -11.59 -6.34
N ASP A 217 -8.89 -10.43 -5.74
CA ASP A 217 -8.90 -10.31 -4.30
C ASP A 217 -9.95 -9.32 -3.81
N VAL A 218 -10.34 -9.50 -2.54
CA VAL A 218 -11.24 -8.61 -1.83
C VAL A 218 -10.81 -8.50 -0.38
N GLY A 219 -10.88 -7.31 0.19
CA GLY A 219 -10.62 -7.11 1.60
C GLY A 219 -11.46 -6.03 2.24
N TYR A 220 -11.58 -6.14 3.56
CA TYR A 220 -12.25 -5.20 4.42
C TYR A 220 -11.29 -4.72 5.50
N LYS A 221 -10.96 -3.43 5.47
CA LYS A 221 -10.17 -2.75 6.48
C LYS A 221 -11.09 -2.06 7.48
N LYS A 222 -10.75 -2.14 8.76
CA LYS A 222 -11.43 -1.44 9.87
C LYS A 222 -10.38 -0.69 10.69
N GLY A 223 -10.63 0.61 10.94
CA GLY A 223 -9.87 1.37 11.93
C GLY A 223 -10.14 0.86 13.35
N LEU A 224 -9.08 0.66 14.12
CA LEU A 224 -9.11 0.23 15.53
C LEU A 224 -9.13 1.42 16.50
N ASN A 225 -8.97 2.65 16.00
CA ASN A 225 -9.19 3.90 16.72
C ASN A 225 -9.64 5.01 15.77
N SER A 226 -10.02 6.16 16.33
CA SER A 226 -10.54 7.32 15.60
C SER A 226 -9.50 8.06 14.74
N ALA A 227 -8.23 7.71 14.86
CA ALA A 227 -7.14 8.27 14.04
C ALA A 227 -7.03 7.60 12.67
N GLU A 228 -7.63 6.43 12.47
CA GLU A 228 -7.65 5.68 11.20
C GLU A 228 -9.01 5.87 10.51
N ILE A 229 -9.08 5.53 9.21
CA ILE A 229 -10.37 5.41 8.51
C ILE A 229 -11.32 4.49 9.27
N ASP A 230 -12.61 4.79 9.23
CA ASP A 230 -13.59 3.95 9.92
C ASP A 230 -13.69 2.59 9.25
N ARG A 231 -13.72 2.56 7.92
CA ARG A 231 -13.78 1.33 7.13
C ARG A 231 -13.32 1.56 5.70
N GLN A 232 -12.86 0.49 5.06
CA GLN A 232 -12.61 0.45 3.62
C GLN A 232 -12.93 -0.95 3.09
N ILE A 233 -13.52 -1.00 1.90
CA ILE A 233 -13.60 -2.22 1.11
C ILE A 233 -12.73 -2.05 -0.14
N GLY A 234 -11.88 -3.04 -0.38
CA GLY A 234 -10.96 -3.08 -1.49
C GLY A 234 -11.26 -4.24 -2.42
N PHE A 235 -11.03 -4.05 -3.72
CA PHE A 235 -11.05 -5.08 -4.75
C PHE A 235 -9.82 -4.96 -5.63
N GLY A 236 -9.17 -6.08 -5.93
CA GLY A 236 -8.01 -6.09 -6.80
C GLY A 236 -8.00 -7.23 -7.80
N ILE A 237 -7.26 -7.02 -8.88
CA ILE A 237 -6.87 -8.06 -9.82
C ILE A 237 -5.36 -8.01 -10.03
N THR A 238 -4.77 -9.19 -10.18
CA THR A 238 -3.36 -9.37 -10.51
C THR A 238 -3.24 -10.28 -11.71
N TRP A 239 -2.48 -9.86 -12.70
CA TRP A 239 -2.23 -10.64 -13.92
C TRP A 239 -0.73 -10.73 -14.21
N ARG A 240 -0.24 -11.96 -14.41
CA ARG A 240 1.16 -12.27 -14.68
C ARG A 240 1.35 -12.80 -16.10
N PHE A 241 2.41 -12.38 -16.78
CA PHE A 241 2.70 -12.78 -18.16
C PHE A 241 4.21 -12.73 -18.49
N GLU A 242 4.58 -13.34 -19.62
CA GLU A 242 5.93 -13.33 -20.19
C GLU A 242 6.11 -12.19 -21.20
#